data_AF-A0A562QRT8-F1
#
_entry.id   AF-A0A562QRT8-F1
#
_cell.length_a   1.000
_cell.length_b   1.000
_cell.length_c   1.000
_cell.angle_alpha   90.00
_cell.angle_beta   90.00
_cell.angle_gamma   90.00
#
_symmetry.space_group_name_H-M   'P 1'
#
loop_
_entity.id
_entity.type
_entity.pdbx_description
1 polymer ?
#
loop_
_entity_poly.entity_id
_entity_poly.type
_entity_poly.pdbx_seq_one_letter_code
_entity_poly.pdbx_strand_id
1 'polypeptide(L)'
;MMREPSPTDKLALLRAHAALSVGDSMVARRHLATLDAVAIRDEIDVVIRAGLNDDALHRLRLFTHPKFPSVDECKAHVGSERHFHTTKQGSLL
;
A
#
# COMPACT_ATOMS: atom_id res chain seq x y z
N MET A 1 11.20 -7.25 6.80
CA MET A 1 11.01 -7.65 5.39
C MET A 1 9.53 -7.49 5.08
N MET A 2 9.14 -6.66 4.09
CA MET A 2 7.74 -6.60 3.67
C MET A 2 7.42 -7.91 2.94
N ARG A 3 6.40 -8.63 3.42
CA ARG A 3 5.93 -9.88 2.81
C ARG A 3 5.06 -9.52 1.61
N GLU A 4 5.29 -10.16 0.46
CA GLU A 4 4.41 -9.98 -0.69
C GLU A 4 2.98 -10.42 -0.33
N PRO A 5 1.94 -9.69 -0.79
CA PRO A 5 0.56 -10.06 -0.51
C PRO A 5 0.27 -11.46 -1.07
N SER A 6 -0.32 -12.33 -0.27
CA SER A 6 -0.80 -13.62 -0.76
C SER A 6 -1.89 -13.42 -1.84
N PRO A 7 -2.22 -14.43 -2.65
CA PRO A 7 -3.35 -14.33 -3.59
C PRO A 7 -4.66 -13.92 -2.91
N THR A 8 -4.88 -14.37 -1.67
CA THR A 8 -6.03 -14.00 -0.83
C THR A 8 -5.98 -12.53 -0.43
N ASP A 9 -4.82 -12.03 0.00
CA ASP A 9 -4.62 -10.61 0.31
C ASP A 9 -4.85 -9.73 -0.92
N LYS A 10 -4.36 -10.16 -2.09
CA LYS A 10 -4.54 -9.43 -3.34
C LYS A 10 -6.01 -9.31 -3.71
N LEU A 11 -6.80 -10.38 -3.54
CA LEU A 11 -8.24 -10.35 -3.77
C LEU A 11 -8.96 -9.43 -2.76
N ALA A 12 -8.56 -9.46 -1.48
CA ALA A 12 -9.12 -8.58 -0.46
C ALA A 12 -8.82 -7.10 -0.75
N LEU A 13 -7.60 -6.77 -1.19
CA LEU A 13 -7.20 -5.44 -1.61
C LEU A 13 -8.00 -4.95 -2.84
N LEU A 14 -8.21 -5.81 -3.85
CA LEU A 14 -9.03 -5.48 -5.02
C LEU A 14 -10.50 -5.20 -4.64
N ARG A 15 -11.06 -6.00 -3.72
CA ARG A 15 -12.42 -5.79 -3.20
C ARG A 15 -12.54 -4.51 -2.38
N ALA A 16 -11.54 -4.22 -1.55
CA ALA A 16 -11.48 -2.97 -0.80
C ALA A 16 -11.40 -1.75 -1.75
N HIS A 17 -10.60 -1.84 -2.81
CA HIS A 17 -10.54 -0.82 -3.86
C HIS A 17 -11.90 -0.60 -4.52
N ALA A 18 -12.56 -1.66 -4.98
CA ALA A 18 -13.86 -1.56 -5.64
C ALA A 18 -14.93 -0.88 -4.75
N ALA A 19 -14.99 -1.26 -3.46
CA ALA A 19 -15.92 -0.67 -2.50
C ALA A 19 -15.62 0.82 -2.24
N LEU A 20 -14.34 1.16 -2.02
CA LEU A 20 -13.96 2.55 -1.76
C LEU A 20 -14.15 3.46 -2.99
N SER A 21 -14.00 2.90 -4.20
CA SER A 21 -14.19 3.64 -5.47
C SER A 21 -15.62 4.14 -5.66
N VAL A 22 -16.60 3.47 -5.02
CA VAL A 22 -18.01 3.86 -5.02
C VAL A 22 -18.43 4.57 -3.72
N GLY A 23 -17.46 4.93 -2.87
CA GLY A 23 -17.68 5.67 -1.62
C GLY A 23 -18.03 4.81 -0.40
N ASP A 24 -18.01 3.47 -0.52
CA ASP A 24 -18.36 2.57 0.59
C ASP A 24 -17.14 2.24 1.47
N SER A 25 -16.81 3.18 2.36
CA SER A 25 -15.67 3.05 3.28
C SER A 25 -15.86 1.92 4.31
N MET A 26 -17.10 1.58 4.68
CA MET A 26 -17.38 0.52 5.65
C MET A 26 -17.12 -0.87 5.04
N VAL A 27 -17.61 -1.10 3.82
CA VAL A 27 -17.36 -2.35 3.10
C VAL A 27 -15.88 -2.48 2.73
N ALA A 28 -15.23 -1.38 2.34
CA ALA A 28 -13.79 -1.38 2.08
C ALA A 28 -12.99 -1.86 3.31
N ARG A 29 -13.29 -1.31 4.49
CA ARG A 29 -12.64 -1.70 5.76
C ARG A 29 -12.94 -3.14 6.17
N ARG A 30 -14.14 -3.63 5.90
CA ARG A 30 -14.49 -5.05 6.12
C ARG A 30 -13.63 -5.98 5.28
N HIS A 31 -13.38 -5.64 4.02
CA HIS A 31 -12.45 -6.40 3.18
C HIS A 31 -11.01 -6.29 3.67
N LEU A 32 -10.59 -5.12 4.15
CA LEU A 32 -9.25 -4.94 4.73
C LEU A 32 -9.02 -5.82 5.96
N ALA A 33 -10.05 -6.03 6.79
CA ALA A 33 -9.96 -6.84 8.00
C ALA A 33 -9.60 -8.31 7.73
N THR A 34 -9.72 -8.81 6.49
CA THR A 34 -9.36 -10.18 6.12
C THR A 34 -7.93 -10.33 5.60
N LEU A 35 -7.13 -9.25 5.60
CA LEU A 35 -5.72 -9.34 5.21
C LEU A 35 -4.90 -10.03 6.31
N ASP A 36 -4.07 -10.97 5.90
CA ASP A 36 -3.02 -11.54 6.73
C ASP A 36 -1.85 -10.54 6.90
N ALA A 37 -1.65 -9.68 5.90
CA ALA A 37 -0.67 -8.60 5.92
C ALA A 37 -1.13 -7.42 6.80
N VAL A 38 -1.07 -7.61 8.12
CA VAL A 38 -1.50 -6.63 9.14
C VAL A 38 -0.96 -5.22 8.92
N ALA A 39 0.32 -5.08 8.55
CA ALA A 39 0.93 -3.77 8.30
C ALA A 39 0.26 -3.01 7.14
N ILE A 40 -0.07 -3.71 6.04
CA ILE A 40 -0.76 -3.12 4.87
C ILE A 40 -2.19 -2.71 5.27
N ARG A 41 -2.88 -3.60 6.01
CA ARG A 41 -4.23 -3.32 6.52
C ARG A 41 -4.25 -2.05 7.36
N ASP A 42 -3.38 -1.95 8.35
CA ASP A 42 -3.39 -0.85 9.32
C ASP A 42 -3.04 0.48 8.64
N GLU A 43 -2.09 0.48 7.69
CA GLU A 43 -1.76 1.66 6.89
C GLU A 43 -2.99 2.20 6.13
N ILE A 44 -3.73 1.32 5.45
CA ILE A 44 -4.88 1.73 4.63
C ILE A 44 -6.08 2.09 5.53
N ASP A 45 -6.35 1.32 6.60
CA ASP A 45 -7.48 1.57 7.52
C ASP A 45 -7.38 2.94 8.20
N VAL A 46 -6.16 3.36 8.61
CA VAL A 46 -5.93 4.69 9.21
C VAL A 46 -6.30 5.81 8.23
N VAL A 47 -5.92 5.66 6.96
CA VAL A 47 -6.15 6.68 5.92
C VAL A 47 -7.63 6.78 5.57
N ILE A 48 -8.33 5.65 5.46
CA ILE A 48 -9.79 5.64 5.27
C ILE A 48 -10.49 6.32 6.45
N ARG A 49 -10.07 6.03 7.69
CA ARG A 49 -10.66 6.67 8.90
C ARG A 49 -10.39 8.16 8.97
N ALA A 50 -9.29 8.64 8.40
CA ALA A 50 -8.99 10.05 8.27
C ALA A 50 -9.83 10.76 7.18
N GLY A 51 -10.67 10.03 6.44
CA GLY A 51 -11.48 10.57 5.35
C GLY A 51 -10.68 10.84 4.07
N LEU A 52 -9.41 10.43 4.02
CA LEU A 52 -8.51 10.63 2.88
C LEU A 52 -8.70 9.53 1.83
N ASN A 53 -9.89 9.48 1.24
CA ASN A 53 -10.29 8.36 0.37
C ASN A 53 -9.45 8.25 -0.90
N ASP A 54 -9.04 9.37 -1.51
CA ASP A 54 -8.19 9.39 -2.71
C ASP A 54 -6.81 8.78 -2.42
N ASP A 55 -6.24 9.14 -1.27
CA ASP A 55 -4.98 8.58 -0.78
C ASP A 55 -5.09 7.09 -0.48
N ALA A 56 -6.21 6.66 0.11
CA ALA A 56 -6.47 5.25 0.36
C ALA A 56 -6.63 4.46 -0.95
N LEU A 57 -7.34 5.01 -1.94
CA LEU A 57 -7.45 4.44 -3.30
C LEU A 57 -6.08 4.33 -3.98
N HIS A 58 -5.25 5.37 -3.86
CA HIS A 58 -3.89 5.35 -4.38
C HIS A 58 -3.07 4.22 -3.76
N ARG A 59 -3.06 4.09 -2.43
CA ARG A 59 -2.36 3.01 -1.73
C ARG A 59 -2.87 1.62 -2.14
N LEU A 60 -4.18 1.43 -2.20
CA LEU A 60 -4.81 0.19 -2.67
C LEU A 60 -4.35 -0.17 -4.09
N ARG A 61 -4.22 0.82 -4.98
CA ARG A 61 -3.69 0.62 -6.33
C ARG A 61 -2.22 0.20 -6.33
N LEU A 62 -1.38 0.79 -5.48
CA LEU A 62 0.04 0.42 -5.39
C LEU A 62 0.23 -1.04 -4.99
N PHE A 63 -0.55 -1.56 -4.03
CA PHE A 63 -0.44 -2.95 -3.61
C PHE A 63 -1.05 -3.95 -4.59
N THR A 64 -2.02 -3.55 -5.41
CA THR A 64 -2.66 -4.43 -6.41
C THR A 64 -1.95 -4.42 -7.76
N HIS A 65 -1.32 -3.31 -8.11
CA HIS A 65 -0.62 -3.07 -9.37
C HIS A 65 0.77 -2.48 -9.09
N PRO A 66 1.67 -3.24 -8.45
CA PRO A 66 3.00 -2.72 -8.16
C PRO A 66 3.78 -2.50 -9.46
N LYS A 67 4.57 -1.42 -9.51
CA LYS A 67 5.45 -1.12 -10.66
C LYS A 67 6.46 -2.25 -10.92
N PHE A 68 6.90 -2.91 -9.86
CA PHE A 68 7.75 -4.09 -9.91
C PHE A 68 7.04 -5.25 -9.19
N PRO A 69 6.83 -6.39 -9.85
CA PRO A 69 6.20 -7.59 -9.28
C PRO A 69 6.84 -8.08 -7.98
N SER A 70 8.16 -7.88 -7.81
CA SER A 70 8.89 -8.26 -6.61
C SER A 70 9.96 -7.25 -6.22
N VAL A 71 10.45 -7.37 -4.99
CA VAL A 71 11.60 -6.56 -4.50
C VAL A 71 12.86 -6.87 -5.31
N ASP A 72 13.05 -8.10 -5.75
CA ASP A 72 14.24 -8.50 -6.50
C ASP A 72 14.22 -7.92 -7.93
N GLU A 73 13.06 -7.90 -8.58
CA GLU A 73 12.90 -7.22 -9.88
C GLU A 73 13.08 -5.71 -9.75
N CYS A 74 12.60 -5.12 -8.65
CA CYS A 74 12.88 -3.73 -8.34
C CYS A 74 14.39 -3.51 -8.24
N LYS A 75 15.10 -4.27 -7.40
CA LYS A 75 16.56 -4.14 -7.21
C LYS A 75 17.35 -4.37 -8.50
N ALA A 76 16.94 -5.32 -9.34
CA ALA A 76 17.55 -5.56 -10.63
C ALA A 76 17.39 -4.35 -11.57
N HIS A 77 16.26 -3.65 -11.50
CA HIS A 77 16.00 -2.47 -12.32
C HIS A 77 16.70 -1.20 -11.82
N VAL A 78 16.64 -0.89 -10.52
CA VAL A 78 17.24 0.35 -9.95
C VAL A 78 18.72 0.21 -9.59
N GLY A 79 19.24 -1.01 -9.51
CA GLY A 79 20.57 -1.29 -8.95
C GLY A 79 20.57 -1.22 -7.41
N SER A 80 21.53 -1.90 -6.77
CA SER A 80 21.64 -1.93 -5.31
C SER A 80 22.25 -0.67 -4.67
N GLU A 81 22.79 0.26 -5.46
CA GLU A 81 23.68 1.33 -4.95
C GLU A 81 23.07 2.73 -4.87
N ARG A 82 21.74 2.89 -4.94
CA ARG A 82 21.09 4.21 -4.72
C ARG A 82 19.96 4.14 -3.71
N HIS A 83 20.23 3.49 -2.59
CA HIS A 83 19.43 3.70 -1.39
C HIS A 83 19.47 5.19 -1.05
N PHE A 84 18.28 5.79 -0.98
CA PHE A 84 17.97 7.14 -0.49
C PHE A 84 19.13 7.74 0.32
N HIS A 85 19.93 8.63 -0.26
CA HIS A 85 20.78 9.48 0.55
C HIS A 85 19.83 10.38 1.33
N THR A 86 19.61 10.06 2.60
CA THR A 86 19.13 11.06 3.55
C THR A 86 20.19 12.15 3.53
N THR A 87 19.98 13.21 2.73
CA THR A 87 20.68 14.46 2.95
C THR A 87 20.40 14.81 4.40
N LYS A 88 21.49 14.79 5.18
CA LYS A 88 21.54 14.99 6.61
C LYS A 88 20.54 16.06 7.05
N GLN A 89 19.86 15.78 8.17
CA GLN A 89 19.24 16.79 9.01
C GLN A 89 20.09 18.07 9.04
N GLY A 90 19.46 19.22 8.75
CA GLY A 90 19.95 20.55 9.12
C GLY A 90 20.60 21.37 7.99
N SER A 91 19.78 22.16 7.29
CA SER A 91 19.97 23.62 7.22
C SER A 91 18.69 24.26 6.68
N LEU A 92 17.77 24.58 7.58
CA LEU A 92 16.86 25.71 7.43
C LEU A 92 17.46 26.85 8.24
N LEU A 93 18.56 27.40 7.73
CA LEU A 93 19.11 28.72 8.02
C LEU A 93 19.90 29.15 6.79
#